data_AF-A0A4D4L437-F1
#
_entry.id   AF-A0A4D4L437-F1
#
_cell.length_a   1.000
_cell.length_b   1.000
_cell.length_c   1.000
_cell.angle_alpha   90.00
_cell.angle_beta   90.00
_cell.angle_gamma   90.00
#
_symmetry.space_group_name_H-M   'P 1'
#
loop_
_entity.id
_entity.type
_entity.pdbx_description
1 polymer ?
#
loop_
_entity_poly.entity_id
_entity_poly.type
_entity_poly.pdbx_seq_one_letter_code
_entity_poly.pdbx_strand_id
1 'polypeptide(L)'
;MDALLDLLNSRPLVNGEEQDALGDPDSGRRWAREHGGDGSLAELALLREARDALRDVVRGESSPAVLGPLLEGVHQIPEITSDGLQWTVETPPTPGLPSR
;
A
#
# COMPACT_ATOMS: atom_id res chain seq x y z
N MET A 1 -7.61 -11.07 3.07
CA MET A 1 -6.51 -11.06 4.06
C MET A 1 -6.18 -9.59 4.30
N ASP A 2 -5.32 -9.23 5.26
CA ASP A 2 -4.93 -7.83 5.44
C ASP A 2 -4.13 -7.37 4.20
N ALA A 3 -4.49 -6.24 3.60
CA ALA A 3 -3.88 -5.71 2.37
C ALA A 3 -2.36 -5.51 2.50
N LEU A 4 -1.85 -5.21 3.70
CA LEU A 4 -0.41 -5.09 3.95
C LEU A 4 0.30 -6.45 3.85
N LEU A 5 -0.33 -7.50 4.37
CA LEU A 5 0.21 -8.84 4.29
C LEU A 5 0.16 -9.38 2.85
N ASP A 6 -0.92 -9.09 2.13
CA ASP A 6 -1.04 -9.42 0.71
C ASP A 6 0.03 -8.69 -0.12
N LEU A 7 0.33 -7.42 0.21
CA LEU A 7 1.41 -6.66 -0.44
C LEU A 7 2.79 -7.25 -0.19
N LEU A 8 3.11 -7.62 1.06
CA LEU A 8 4.38 -8.26 1.42
C LEU A 8 4.55 -9.61 0.69
N ASN A 9 3.45 -10.35 0.53
CA ASN A 9 3.45 -11.65 -0.16
C ASN A 9 3.35 -11.54 -1.68
N SER A 10 3.37 -10.33 -2.25
CA SER A 10 3.40 -10.14 -3.72
C SER A 10 4.77 -10.43 -4.35
N ARG A 11 5.82 -10.63 -3.54
CA ARG A 11 7.15 -11.03 -3.99
C ARG A 11 7.72 -12.27 -3.26
N PRO A 12 7.07 -13.43 -3.33
CA PRO A 12 7.48 -14.61 -2.58
C PRO A 12 8.66 -15.32 -3.26
N LEU A 13 9.43 -16.06 -2.45
CA LEU A 13 10.35 -17.09 -2.94
C LEU A 13 9.61 -18.43 -2.96
N VAL A 14 9.35 -18.96 -4.15
CA VAL A 14 8.68 -20.25 -4.36
C VAL A 14 9.66 -21.18 -5.04
N ASN A 15 10.01 -22.30 -4.40
CA ASN A 15 11.01 -23.25 -4.90
C ASN A 15 12.39 -22.63 -5.19
N GLY A 16 12.76 -21.57 -4.47
CA GLY A 16 14.00 -20.82 -4.70
C GLY A 16 13.94 -19.84 -5.87
N GLU A 17 12.83 -19.77 -6.60
CA GLU A 17 12.58 -18.75 -7.61
C GLU A 17 11.77 -17.60 -7.03
N GLU A 18 12.22 -16.38 -7.30
CA GLU A 18 11.50 -15.18 -6.92
C GLU A 18 10.36 -14.93 -7.91
N GLN A 19 9.15 -14.86 -7.39
CA GLN A 19 7.99 -14.44 -8.16
C GLN A 19 7.69 -12.99 -7.79
N ASP A 20 7.42 -12.12 -8.77
CA ASP A 20 7.01 -10.74 -8.50
C ASP A 20 5.68 -10.44 -9.18
N ALA A 21 4.59 -10.50 -8.42
CA ALA A 21 3.24 -10.22 -8.91
C ALA A 21 3.06 -8.75 -9.31
N LEU A 22 3.88 -7.84 -8.77
CA LEU A 22 3.88 -6.43 -9.13
C LEU A 22 4.89 -6.13 -10.23
N GLY A 23 5.81 -7.03 -10.58
CA GLY A 23 6.95 -6.76 -11.48
C GLY A 23 6.52 -6.53 -12.94
N ASP A 24 5.59 -7.34 -13.42
CA ASP A 24 4.95 -7.17 -14.72
C ASP A 24 3.83 -6.11 -14.65
N PRO A 25 3.77 -5.12 -15.56
CA PRO A 25 2.74 -4.08 -15.53
C PRO A 25 1.32 -4.61 -15.59
N ASP A 26 1.00 -5.61 -16.41
CA ASP A 26 -0.38 -6.08 -16.54
C ASP A 26 -0.84 -6.89 -15.33
N SER A 27 0.05 -7.70 -14.77
CA SER A 27 -0.17 -8.45 -13.54
C SER A 27 -0.30 -7.51 -12.34
N GLY A 28 0.59 -6.52 -12.22
CA GLY A 28 0.56 -5.52 -11.15
C GLY A 28 -0.71 -4.65 -11.19
N ARG A 29 -1.18 -4.30 -12.39
CA ARG A 29 -2.45 -3.58 -12.58
C ARG A 29 -3.65 -4.36 -12.10
N ARG A 30 -3.66 -5.67 -12.39
CA ARG A 30 -4.72 -6.56 -11.92
C ARG A 30 -4.69 -6.64 -10.40
N TRP A 31 -3.51 -6.87 -9.83
CA TRP A 31 -3.33 -6.92 -8.38
C TRP A 31 -3.82 -5.64 -7.70
N ALA A 32 -3.44 -4.46 -8.19
CA ALA A 32 -3.85 -3.18 -7.62
C ALA A 32 -5.38 -3.02 -7.61
N ARG A 33 -6.04 -3.33 -8.72
CA ARG A 33 -7.51 -3.25 -8.83
C ARG A 33 -8.24 -4.25 -7.95
N GLU A 34 -7.71 -5.46 -7.80
CA GLU A 34 -8.25 -6.47 -6.87
C GLU A 34 -8.20 -5.99 -5.42
N HIS A 35 -7.28 -5.08 -5.10
CA HIS A 35 -7.12 -4.44 -3.78
C HIS A 35 -7.74 -3.04 -3.70
N GLY A 36 -8.57 -2.65 -4.68
CA GLY A 36 -9.32 -1.39 -4.68
C GLY A 36 -8.57 -0.18 -5.26
N GLY A 37 -7.39 -0.40 -5.81
CA GLY A 37 -6.60 0.60 -6.53
C GLY A 37 -7.09 0.89 -7.95
N ASP A 38 -6.48 1.88 -8.61
CA ASP A 38 -6.82 2.29 -9.98
C ASP A 38 -6.06 1.50 -11.06
N GLY A 39 -4.95 0.86 -10.69
CA GLY A 39 -4.03 0.17 -11.59
C GLY A 39 -3.25 1.15 -12.48
N SER A 40 -2.96 2.35 -12.01
CA SER A 40 -2.08 3.28 -12.69
C SER A 40 -0.62 2.86 -12.53
N LEU A 41 0.24 3.25 -13.49
CA LEU A 41 1.68 2.96 -13.37
C LEU A 41 2.32 3.69 -12.18
N ALA A 42 1.76 4.84 -11.79
CA ALA A 42 2.18 5.58 -10.60
C ALA A 42 1.84 4.80 -9.32
N GLU A 43 0.63 4.27 -9.22
CA GLU A 43 0.23 3.40 -8.11
C GLU A 43 1.11 2.14 -8.04
N LEU A 44 1.38 1.49 -9.17
CA LEU A 44 2.27 0.32 -9.20
C LEU A 44 3.68 0.63 -8.69
N ALA A 45 4.21 1.80 -9.03
CA ALA A 45 5.52 2.23 -8.52
C ALA A 45 5.49 2.42 -7.00
N LEU A 46 4.45 3.09 -6.48
CA LEU A 46 4.26 3.29 -5.04
C LEU A 46 4.06 1.96 -4.28
N LEU A 47 3.31 1.02 -4.84
CA LEU A 47 3.12 -0.30 -4.23
C LEU A 47 4.43 -1.07 -4.11
N ARG A 48 5.29 -1.01 -5.15
CA ARG A 48 6.62 -1.66 -5.11
C ARG A 48 7.52 -1.00 -4.07
N GLU A 49 7.54 0.33 -4.02
CA GLU A 49 8.29 1.09 -3.01
C GLU A 49 7.82 0.75 -1.59
N ALA A 50 6.51 0.77 -1.36
CA ALA A 50 5.91 0.41 -0.09
C ALA A 50 6.23 -1.02 0.33
N ARG A 51 6.15 -1.98 -0.60
CA ARG A 51 6.52 -3.38 -0.35
C ARG A 51 7.97 -3.51 0.09
N ASP A 52 8.88 -2.88 -0.65
CA ASP A 52 10.31 -2.97 -0.36
C ASP A 52 10.63 -2.35 1.01
N ALA A 53 10.08 -1.16 1.30
CA ALA A 53 10.24 -0.51 2.61
C ALA A 53 9.64 -1.35 3.76
N LEU A 54 8.44 -1.91 3.59
CA LEU A 54 7.80 -2.77 4.59
C LEU A 54 8.61 -4.05 4.84
N ARG A 55 9.15 -4.67 3.79
CA ARG A 55 9.97 -5.87 3.91
C ARG A 55 11.21 -5.60 4.76
N ASP A 56 11.90 -4.50 4.49
CA ASP A 56 13.14 -4.15 5.18
C ASP A 56 12.86 -3.83 6.67
N VAL A 57 11.71 -3.18 6.97
CA VAL A 57 11.25 -2.96 8.35
C VAL A 57 10.93 -4.28 9.06
N VAL A 58 10.16 -5.18 8.44
CA VAL A 58 9.78 -6.48 9.02
C VAL A 58 11.01 -7.36 9.26
N ARG A 59 12.04 -7.25 8.43
CA ARG A 59 13.33 -7.95 8.60
C ARG A 59 14.24 -7.29 9.64
N GLY A 60 13.90 -6.11 10.14
CA GLY A 60 14.74 -5.33 11.06
C GLY A 60 15.95 -4.68 10.39
N GLU A 61 15.95 -4.59 9.06
CA GLU A 61 17.01 -3.96 8.26
C GLU A 61 16.86 -2.42 8.23
N SER A 62 15.63 -1.92 8.44
CA SER A 62 15.31 -0.49 8.50
C SER A 62 14.40 -0.13 9.67
N SER A 63 14.49 1.12 10.13
CA SER A 63 13.55 1.70 11.10
C SER A 63 12.19 1.96 10.45
N PRO A 64 11.05 1.79 11.14
CA PRO A 64 9.71 2.14 10.61
C PRO A 64 9.59 3.59 10.09
N ALA A 65 10.47 4.49 10.52
CA ALA A 65 10.52 5.88 10.04
C ALA A 65 10.69 5.99 8.51
N VAL A 66 11.22 4.97 7.83
CA VAL A 66 11.35 4.94 6.36
C VAL A 66 10.00 4.94 5.63
N LEU A 67 8.91 4.57 6.32
CA LEU A 67 7.56 4.62 5.77
C LEU A 67 6.97 6.04 5.78
N GLY A 68 7.61 7.00 6.44
CA GLY A 68 7.14 8.37 6.58
C GLY A 68 6.74 9.05 5.26
N PRO A 69 7.59 9.03 4.22
CA PRO A 69 7.25 9.61 2.92
C PRO A 69 5.99 9.01 2.27
N LEU A 70 5.72 7.72 2.46
CA LEU A 70 4.53 7.05 1.91
C LEU A 70 3.23 7.46 2.61
N LEU A 71 3.35 8.07 3.80
CA LEU A 71 2.22 8.56 4.60
C LEU A 71 2.05 10.07 4.51
N GLU A 72 2.80 10.75 3.64
CA GLU A 72 2.66 12.20 3.47
C GLU A 72 1.24 12.55 3.00
N GLY A 73 0.59 13.46 3.73
CA GLY A 73 -0.81 13.85 3.48
C GLY A 73 -1.85 12.83 3.94
N VAL A 74 -1.46 11.69 4.52
CA VAL A 74 -2.38 10.75 5.16
C VAL A 74 -2.71 11.25 6.56
N HIS A 75 -3.99 11.41 6.84
CA HIS A 75 -4.49 11.93 8.10
C HIS A 75 -5.51 10.98 8.70
N GLN A 76 -5.58 10.95 10.04
CA GLN A 76 -6.67 10.30 10.74
C GLN A 76 -7.48 11.38 11.46
N ILE A 77 -8.72 11.57 11.05
CA ILE A 77 -9.59 12.65 11.53
C ILE A 77 -10.58 12.08 12.56
N PRO A 78 -10.64 12.66 13.77
CA PRO A 78 -11.61 12.25 14.78
C PRO A 78 -12.99 12.87 14.50
N GLU A 79 -14.03 12.05 14.59
CA GLU A 79 -15.43 12.47 14.51
C GLU A 79 -16.20 11.95 15.74
N ILE A 80 -16.93 12.84 16.42
CA ILE A 80 -17.81 12.45 17.54
C ILE A 80 -19.18 12.11 16.98
N THR A 81 -19.58 10.85 17.14
CA THR A 81 -20.87 10.30 16.72
C THR A 81 -21.74 9.93 17.92
N SER A 82 -22.99 9.52 17.69
CA SER A 82 -23.86 8.98 18.75
C SER A 82 -23.29 7.73 19.42
N ASP A 83 -22.44 6.99 18.72
CA ASP A 83 -21.81 5.74 19.19
C ASP A 83 -20.43 6.00 19.82
N GLY A 84 -19.98 7.26 19.88
CA GLY A 84 -18.72 7.67 20.46
C GLY A 84 -17.74 8.26 19.44
N LEU A 85 -16.45 8.22 19.77
CA LEU A 85 -15.36 8.73 18.93
C LEU A 85 -15.04 7.73 17.81
N GLN A 86 -15.27 8.14 16.57
CA GLN A 86 -14.84 7.43 15.37
C GLN A 86 -13.63 8.13 14.76
N TRP A 87 -12.78 7.36 14.07
CA TRP A 87 -11.61 7.87 13.38
C TRP A 87 -11.70 7.48 11.91
N THR A 88 -11.64 8.47 11.03
CA THR A 88 -11.66 8.25 9.58
C THR A 88 -10.29 8.53 9.01
N VAL A 89 -9.79 7.62 8.17
CA VAL A 89 -8.53 7.85 7.45
C VAL A 89 -8.85 8.63 6.18
N GLU A 90 -8.16 9.76 6.01
CA GLU A 90 -8.15 10.53 4.77
C GLU A 90 -6.79 10.38 4.10
N THR A 91 -6.80 10.14 2.80
CA THR A 91 -5.61 10.05 1.97
C THR A 91 -5.57 11.24 1.02
N PRO A 92 -4.37 11.73 0.62
CA PRO A 92 -4.27 12.81 -0.34
C PRO A 92 -4.96 12.39 -1.65
N PRO A 93 -5.58 13.34 -2.38
CA PRO A 93 -6.26 13.02 -3.62
C PRO A 93 -5.28 12.44 -4.63
N THR A 94 -5.60 11.26 -5.15
CA THR A 94 -4.84 10.66 -6.25
C THR A 94 -5.02 11.55 -7.48
N PRO A 95 -3.94 12.07 -8.10
CA PRO A 95 -4.06 12.93 -9.26
C PRO A 95 -4.86 12.25 -10.38
N GLY A 96 -6.06 12.76 -10.68
CA GLY A 96 -6.96 12.22 -11.71
C GLY A 96 -8.26 11.57 -11.21
N LEU A 97 -8.50 11.49 -9.91
CA LEU A 97 -9.77 11.03 -9.34
C LEU A 97 -10.44 12.15 -8.51
N PRO A 98 -11.77 12.35 -8.62
CA PRO A 98 -12.49 13.24 -7.72
C PRO A 98 -12.48 12.65 -6.30
N SER A 99 -12.37 13.53 -5.30
CA SER A 99 -12.42 13.17 -3.88
C SER A 99 -13.67 12.33 -3.59
N ARG A 100 -13.49 11.20 -2.90
CA ARG A 100 -14.56 10.27 -2.55
C ARG A 100 -15.18 10.61 -1.21
#